data_AF-A0AAD7N2C1-F1
#
_entry.id   AF-A0AAD7N2C1-F1
#
_cell.length_a   1.000
_cell.length_b   1.000
_cell.length_c   1.000
_cell.angle_alpha   90.00
_cell.angle_beta   90.00
_cell.angle_gamma   90.00
#
_symmetry.space_group_name_H-M   'P 1'
#
loop_
_entity.id
_entity.type
_entity.pdbx_description
1 polymer ?
#
loop_
_entity_poly.entity_id
_entity_poly.type
_entity_poly.pdbx_seq_one_letter_code
_entity_poly.pdbx_strand_id
1 'polypeptide(L)'
;MEGIKSLVNGSNTILRTAPSETFVRLIRLALLYRDPVLSRAVQSKWLTRLHWHDLPAPPALVVADDLDLRHLLCHAYYVHLVDVAPRIDREQSIDIGDSPLSAVQNLHVFCGYHSLLAAWKQLQESAPPFPPDAACSSHAQCVIAWNARWALETARVNTAFVAVDVLRRLLFMERRLEVDAVAADCMTAGCMSAALHAIATKRAEISDNLHHHFDL
;
A
#
# COMPACT_ATOMS: atom_id res chain seq x y z
N MET A 1 -2.93 -13.79 29.20
CA MET A 1 -2.49 -13.09 27.97
C MET A 1 -1.64 -13.98 27.06
N GLU A 2 -0.76 -14.85 27.56
CA GLU A 2 0.07 -15.73 26.71
C GLU A 2 -0.73 -16.60 25.73
N GLY A 3 -1.85 -17.19 26.18
CA GLY A 3 -2.74 -17.96 25.30
C GLY A 3 -3.38 -17.16 24.16
N ILE A 4 -3.51 -15.84 24.29
CA ILE A 4 -4.00 -14.98 23.20
C ILE A 4 -2.87 -14.67 22.21
N LYS A 5 -1.63 -14.49 22.70
CA LYS A 5 -0.47 -14.21 21.85
C LYS A 5 -0.17 -15.36 20.88
N SER A 6 -0.30 -16.62 21.34
CA SER A 6 -0.15 -17.80 20.47
C SER A 6 -1.23 -17.86 19.39
N LEU A 7 -2.45 -17.39 19.67
CA LEU A 7 -3.56 -17.34 18.71
C LEU A 7 -3.40 -16.28 17.61
N VAL A 8 -2.53 -15.28 17.79
CA VAL A 8 -2.34 -14.17 16.82
C VAL A 8 -1.09 -14.38 15.96
N ASN A 9 -0.03 -14.98 16.50
CA ASN A 9 1.26 -15.04 15.81
C ASN A 9 1.47 -16.27 14.91
N GLY A 10 0.55 -17.26 14.95
CA GLY A 10 0.63 -18.44 14.08
C GLY A 10 0.38 -18.15 12.59
N SER A 11 0.70 -19.13 11.75
CA SER A 11 0.31 -19.17 10.33
C SER A 11 -1.14 -19.65 10.13
N ASN A 12 -1.65 -20.51 11.03
CA ASN A 12 -3.03 -21.01 11.06
C ASN A 12 -3.82 -20.44 12.23
N THR A 13 -3.92 -19.12 12.29
CA THR A 13 -4.66 -18.42 13.35
C THR A 13 -6.14 -18.30 13.02
N ILE A 14 -7.00 -18.33 14.05
CA ILE A 14 -8.43 -18.05 13.93
C ILE A 14 -8.72 -16.70 13.25
N LEU A 15 -7.78 -15.75 13.30
CA LEU A 15 -7.90 -14.43 12.66
C LEU A 15 -7.90 -14.48 11.13
N ARG A 16 -7.43 -15.58 10.53
CA ARG A 16 -7.41 -15.73 9.07
C ARG A 16 -8.81 -15.68 8.46
N THR A 17 -9.81 -16.18 9.18
CA THR A 17 -11.21 -16.23 8.72
C THR A 17 -12.17 -15.43 9.61
N ALA A 18 -11.68 -14.84 10.70
CA ALA A 18 -12.51 -14.10 11.65
C ALA A 18 -13.17 -12.84 11.02
N PRO A 19 -14.42 -12.51 11.36
CA PRO A 19 -15.04 -11.28 10.87
C PRO A 19 -14.47 -10.04 11.58
N SER A 20 -14.71 -8.83 11.05
CA SER A 20 -14.17 -7.56 11.56
C SER A 20 -14.44 -7.35 13.06
N GLU A 21 -15.61 -7.76 13.56
CA GLU A 21 -16.00 -7.64 14.97
C GLU A 21 -15.02 -8.35 15.91
N THR A 22 -14.41 -9.45 15.44
CA THR A 22 -13.41 -10.18 16.23
C THR A 22 -12.14 -9.35 16.39
N PHE A 23 -11.68 -8.68 15.34
CA PHE A 23 -10.53 -7.79 15.41
C PHE A 23 -10.81 -6.60 16.33
N VAL A 24 -11.99 -5.99 16.24
CA VAL A 24 -12.42 -4.89 17.14
C VAL A 24 -12.36 -5.33 18.60
N ARG A 25 -12.95 -6.48 18.93
CA ARG A 25 -12.94 -7.02 20.30
C ARG A 25 -11.52 -7.25 20.80
N LEU A 26 -10.65 -7.83 19.98
CA LEU A 26 -9.27 -8.12 20.36
C LEU A 26 -8.42 -6.86 20.54
N ILE A 27 -8.59 -5.85 19.69
CA ILE A 27 -7.92 -4.55 19.85
C ILE A 27 -8.39 -3.88 21.14
N ARG A 28 -9.70 -3.82 21.39
CA ARG A 28 -10.24 -3.24 22.63
C ARG A 28 -9.71 -3.97 23.88
N LEU A 29 -9.64 -5.30 23.85
CA LEU A 29 -9.03 -6.08 24.92
C LEU A 29 -7.54 -5.75 25.08
N ALA A 30 -6.78 -5.72 23.98
CA ALA A 30 -5.35 -5.39 24.03
C ALA A 30 -5.10 -4.00 24.64
N LEU A 31 -5.92 -3.01 24.29
CA LEU A 31 -5.85 -1.66 24.86
C LEU A 31 -6.25 -1.63 26.34
N LEU A 32 -7.34 -2.33 26.71
CA LEU A 32 -7.79 -2.44 28.10
C LEU A 32 -6.71 -3.04 29.01
N TYR A 33 -6.00 -4.06 28.53
CA TYR A 33 -4.89 -4.70 29.24
C TYR A 33 -3.53 -4.01 29.03
N ARG A 34 -3.47 -2.89 28.29
CA ARG A 34 -2.25 -2.14 27.98
C ARG A 34 -1.15 -3.02 27.35
N ASP A 35 -1.53 -3.92 26.45
CA ASP A 35 -0.60 -4.78 25.70
C ASP A 35 -0.41 -4.24 24.26
N PRO A 36 0.56 -3.33 24.04
CA PRO A 36 0.79 -2.75 22.72
C PRO A 36 1.33 -3.77 21.71
N VAL A 37 1.96 -4.84 22.17
CA VAL A 37 2.47 -5.91 21.30
C VAL A 37 1.30 -6.68 20.72
N LEU A 38 0.31 -7.05 21.55
CA LEU A 38 -0.90 -7.70 21.08
C LEU A 38 -1.71 -6.78 20.15
N SER A 39 -1.87 -5.50 20.50
CA SER A 39 -2.59 -4.53 19.67
C SER A 39 -1.97 -4.44 18.27
N ARG A 40 -0.65 -4.26 18.18
CA ARG A 40 0.07 -4.23 16.88
C ARG A 40 -0.08 -5.53 16.11
N ALA A 41 0.04 -6.69 16.76
CA ALA A 41 -0.09 -7.98 16.08
C ALA A 41 -1.50 -8.18 15.49
N VAL A 42 -2.56 -7.79 16.21
CA VAL A 42 -3.93 -7.83 15.71
C VAL A 42 -4.13 -6.85 14.55
N GLN A 43 -3.60 -5.63 14.65
CA GLN A 43 -3.65 -4.64 13.56
C GLN A 43 -2.93 -5.16 12.31
N SER A 44 -1.73 -5.72 12.42
CA SER A 44 -0.98 -6.27 11.27
C SER A 44 -1.76 -7.39 10.58
N LYS A 45 -2.44 -8.27 11.33
CA LYS A 45 -3.31 -9.31 10.74
C LYS A 45 -4.55 -8.71 10.07
N TRP A 46 -5.14 -7.67 10.65
CA TRP A 46 -6.28 -6.98 10.04
C TRP A 46 -5.86 -6.31 8.73
N LEU A 47 -4.76 -5.56 8.74
CA LEU A 47 -4.18 -4.91 7.57
C LEU A 47 -3.89 -5.88 6.45
N THR A 48 -3.30 -7.05 6.76
CA THR A 48 -3.06 -8.11 5.77
C THR A 48 -4.35 -8.48 5.05
N ARG A 49 -5.45 -8.66 5.81
CA ARG A 49 -6.76 -9.02 5.25
C ARG A 49 -7.44 -7.89 4.50
N LEU A 50 -7.27 -6.64 4.94
CA LEU A 50 -7.75 -5.47 4.20
C LEU A 50 -7.05 -5.36 2.84
N HIS A 51 -5.72 -5.51 2.80
CA HIS A 51 -4.94 -5.48 1.56
C HIS A 51 -5.20 -6.67 0.63
N TRP A 52 -5.78 -7.76 1.14
CA TRP A 52 -6.27 -8.88 0.32
C TRP A 52 -7.73 -8.74 -0.08
N HIS A 53 -8.42 -7.67 0.35
CA HIS A 53 -9.87 -7.49 0.22
C HIS A 53 -10.69 -8.63 0.84
N ASP A 54 -10.13 -9.33 1.84
CA ASP A 54 -10.82 -10.39 2.59
C ASP A 54 -11.75 -9.82 3.68
N LEU A 55 -11.64 -8.53 3.98
CA LEU A 55 -12.47 -7.79 4.92
C LEU A 55 -12.78 -6.40 4.37
N PRO A 56 -13.98 -5.85 4.66
CA PRO A 56 -14.33 -4.50 4.26
C PRO A 56 -13.54 -3.47 5.09
N ALA A 57 -13.15 -2.36 4.45
CA ALA A 57 -12.44 -1.26 5.10
C ALA A 57 -13.26 -0.41 6.09
N PRO A 58 -14.56 -0.10 5.88
CA PRO A 58 -15.31 0.81 6.74
C PRO A 58 -15.31 0.47 8.25
N PRO A 59 -15.47 -0.81 8.68
CA PRO A 59 -15.35 -1.14 10.10
C PRO A 59 -13.97 -0.84 10.70
N ALA A 60 -12.90 -0.98 9.90
CA ALA A 60 -11.55 -0.65 10.33
C ALA A 60 -11.34 0.87 10.43
N LEU A 61 -11.92 1.64 9.49
CA LEU A 61 -11.89 3.11 9.53
C LEU A 61 -12.51 3.64 10.82
N VAL A 62 -13.77 3.27 11.11
CA VAL A 62 -14.49 3.72 12.31
C VAL A 62 -13.70 3.40 13.58
N VAL A 63 -13.24 2.15 13.71
CA VAL A 63 -12.56 1.70 14.93
C VAL A 63 -11.17 2.30 15.07
N ALA A 64 -10.44 2.48 13.98
CA ALA A 64 -9.11 3.07 14.02
C ALA A 64 -9.16 4.58 14.31
N ASP A 65 -10.18 5.28 13.83
CA ASP A 65 -10.46 6.68 14.14
C ASP A 65 -10.84 6.84 15.63
N ASP A 66 -11.82 6.05 16.10
CA ASP A 66 -12.29 6.06 17.49
C ASP A 66 -11.19 5.78 18.54
N LEU A 67 -10.21 4.96 18.17
CA LEU A 67 -9.16 4.47 19.08
C LEU A 67 -7.78 5.06 18.78
N ASP A 68 -7.68 6.05 17.90
CA ASP A 68 -6.44 6.71 17.47
C ASP A 68 -5.35 5.70 17.00
N LEU A 69 -5.75 4.73 16.18
CA LEU A 69 -4.87 3.71 15.61
C LEU A 69 -4.37 4.16 14.24
N ARG A 70 -3.59 5.25 14.22
CA ARG A 70 -3.16 5.96 12.99
C ARG A 70 -2.63 5.05 11.87
N HIS A 71 -1.83 4.04 12.21
CA HIS A 71 -1.31 3.08 11.23
C HIS A 71 -2.40 2.20 10.61
N LEU A 72 -3.38 1.72 11.40
CA LEU A 72 -4.53 1.02 10.86
C LEU A 72 -5.41 1.96 10.02
N LEU A 73 -5.59 3.19 10.50
CA LEU A 73 -6.45 4.20 9.90
C LEU A 73 -5.99 4.56 8.48
N CYS A 74 -4.73 4.95 8.29
CA CYS A 74 -4.21 5.39 6.98
C CYS A 74 -4.27 4.27 5.92
N HIS A 75 -4.00 3.02 6.32
CA HIS A 75 -4.14 1.88 5.42
C HIS A 75 -5.59 1.50 5.14
N ALA A 76 -6.50 1.63 6.11
CA ALA A 76 -7.91 1.42 5.88
C ALA A 76 -8.49 2.46 4.90
N TYR A 77 -8.03 3.72 4.98
CA TYR A 77 -8.34 4.75 3.99
C TYR A 77 -7.80 4.39 2.61
N TYR A 78 -6.55 3.92 2.52
CA TYR A 78 -5.97 3.47 1.26
C TYR A 78 -6.79 2.36 0.60
N VAL A 79 -7.14 1.31 1.34
CA VAL A 79 -7.92 0.18 0.80
C VAL A 79 -9.31 0.66 0.39
N HIS A 80 -9.98 1.47 1.22
CA HIS A 80 -11.28 2.04 0.88
C HIS A 80 -11.22 2.90 -0.39
N LEU A 81 -10.21 3.77 -0.50
CA LEU A 81 -9.98 4.62 -1.66
C LEU A 81 -9.82 3.80 -2.94
N VAL A 82 -9.02 2.73 -2.90
CA VAL A 82 -8.84 1.82 -4.05
C VAL A 82 -10.17 1.21 -4.50
N ASP A 83 -11.05 0.84 -3.57
CA ASP A 83 -12.36 0.28 -3.88
C ASP A 83 -13.32 1.32 -4.50
N VAL A 84 -13.29 2.58 -4.03
CA VAL A 84 -14.21 3.63 -4.50
C VAL A 84 -13.68 4.45 -5.68
N ALA A 85 -12.37 4.42 -5.95
CA ALA A 85 -11.74 5.22 -7.02
C ALA A 85 -12.39 5.06 -8.40
N PRO A 86 -12.79 3.86 -8.87
CA PRO A 86 -13.49 3.72 -10.15
C PRO A 86 -14.81 4.50 -10.24
N ARG A 87 -15.45 4.80 -9.10
CA ARG A 87 -16.67 5.62 -9.04
C ARG A 87 -16.32 7.11 -9.13
N ILE A 88 -15.26 7.53 -8.42
CA ILE A 88 -14.72 8.89 -8.48
C ILE A 88 -14.33 9.24 -9.93
N ASP A 89 -13.61 8.34 -10.60
CA ASP A 89 -13.14 8.54 -11.98
C ASP A 89 -14.29 8.70 -12.99
N ARG A 90 -15.49 8.19 -12.68
CA ARG A 90 -16.70 8.28 -13.53
C ARG A 90 -17.56 9.50 -13.20
N GLU A 91 -17.08 10.39 -12.34
CA GLU A 91 -17.84 11.53 -11.80
C GLU A 91 -19.17 11.08 -11.17
N GLN A 92 -19.27 9.82 -10.75
CA GLN A 92 -20.42 9.34 -10.02
C GLN A 92 -20.33 9.95 -8.64
N SER A 93 -21.38 10.64 -8.19
CA SER A 93 -21.45 11.09 -6.82
C SER A 93 -21.15 9.89 -5.91
N ILE A 94 -20.13 10.03 -5.08
CA ILE A 94 -20.07 9.23 -3.85
C ILE A 94 -21.21 9.79 -3.04
N ASP A 95 -22.41 9.25 -3.26
CA ASP A 95 -23.60 9.75 -2.61
C ASP A 95 -23.36 9.62 -1.10
N ILE A 96 -23.18 10.77 -0.46
CA ILE A 96 -22.80 10.86 0.96
C ILE A 96 -23.88 10.17 1.82
N GLY A 97 -25.11 10.06 1.30
CA GLY A 97 -26.23 9.39 1.96
C GLY A 97 -26.06 7.88 2.17
N ASP A 98 -25.32 7.19 1.28
CA ASP A 98 -25.10 5.74 1.37
C ASP A 98 -23.68 5.38 1.83
N SER A 99 -22.80 6.38 1.98
CA SER A 99 -21.45 6.15 2.50
C SER A 99 -21.51 5.86 3.99
N PRO A 100 -20.92 4.76 4.48
CA PRO A 100 -20.80 4.50 5.92
C PRO A 100 -19.82 5.45 6.62
N LEU A 101 -19.18 6.37 5.87
CA LEU A 101 -18.17 7.30 6.36
C LEU A 101 -18.76 8.68 6.66
N SER A 102 -18.21 9.34 7.68
CA SER A 102 -18.56 10.73 8.01
C SER A 102 -18.10 11.71 6.90
N ALA A 103 -18.63 12.94 6.91
CA ALA A 103 -18.19 13.97 5.96
C ALA A 103 -16.68 14.25 6.04
N VAL A 104 -16.12 14.22 7.25
CA VAL A 104 -14.68 14.41 7.49
C VAL A 104 -13.87 13.24 6.92
N GLN A 105 -14.34 12.01 7.14
CA GLN A 105 -13.68 10.82 6.58
C GLN A 105 -13.73 10.80 5.05
N ASN A 106 -14.85 11.21 4.44
CA ASN A 106 -14.93 11.38 2.98
C ASN A 106 -13.95 12.45 2.47
N LEU A 107 -13.76 13.56 3.19
CA LEU A 107 -12.76 14.57 2.84
C LEU A 107 -11.34 13.99 2.82
N HIS A 108 -10.96 13.21 3.85
CA HIS A 108 -9.67 12.52 3.87
C HIS A 108 -9.48 11.58 2.67
N VAL A 109 -10.52 10.84 2.27
CA VAL A 109 -10.49 9.99 1.06
C VAL A 109 -10.21 10.80 -0.20
N PHE A 110 -10.84 11.97 -0.37
CA PHE A 110 -10.59 12.85 -1.51
C PHE A 110 -9.17 13.46 -1.50
N CYS A 111 -8.67 13.87 -0.34
CA CYS A 111 -7.27 14.29 -0.19
C CYS A 111 -6.32 13.18 -0.63
N GLY A 112 -6.56 11.95 -0.16
CA GLY A 112 -5.83 10.75 -0.56
C GLY A 112 -5.86 10.48 -2.05
N TYR A 113 -7.04 10.59 -2.67
CA TYR A 113 -7.23 10.40 -4.11
C TYR A 113 -6.30 11.33 -4.91
N HIS A 114 -6.36 12.63 -4.65
CA HIS A 114 -5.55 13.60 -5.40
C HIS A 114 -4.06 13.46 -5.11
N SER A 115 -3.70 13.24 -3.84
CA SER A 115 -2.31 13.11 -3.41
C SER A 115 -1.63 11.87 -4.01
N LEU A 116 -2.28 10.70 -3.97
CA LEU A 116 -1.74 9.47 -4.55
C LEU A 116 -1.74 9.50 -6.08
N LEU A 117 -2.74 10.15 -6.71
CA LEU A 117 -2.74 10.34 -8.15
C LEU A 117 -1.56 11.23 -8.61
N ALA A 118 -1.27 12.29 -7.86
CA ALA A 118 -0.09 13.13 -8.13
C ALA A 118 1.21 12.36 -7.94
N ALA A 119 1.33 11.57 -6.86
CA ALA A 119 2.48 10.70 -6.62
C ALA A 119 2.69 9.69 -7.75
N TRP A 120 1.61 9.09 -8.26
CA TRP A 120 1.70 8.18 -9.40
C TRP A 120 2.14 8.89 -10.68
N LYS A 121 1.59 10.07 -10.99
CA LYS A 121 2.01 10.87 -12.16
C LYS A 121 3.51 11.17 -12.13
N GLN A 122 4.03 11.57 -10.98
CA GLN A 122 5.48 11.81 -10.82
C GLN A 122 6.32 10.55 -11.08
N LEU A 123 5.83 9.39 -10.61
CA LEU A 123 6.48 8.09 -10.87
C LEU A 123 6.40 7.70 -12.34
N GLN A 124 5.39 8.14 -13.10
CA GLN A 124 5.32 7.87 -14.54
C GLN A 124 6.37 8.67 -15.32
N GLU A 125 6.66 9.90 -14.87
CA GLU A 125 7.65 10.78 -15.50
C GLU A 125 9.09 10.33 -15.21
N SER A 126 9.35 9.79 -14.02
CA SER A 126 10.69 9.43 -13.58
C SER A 126 10.71 8.14 -12.76
N ALA A 127 11.59 7.21 -13.14
CA ALA A 127 11.84 6.02 -12.36
C ALA A 127 12.54 6.37 -11.03
N PRO A 128 12.34 5.59 -9.96
CA PRO A 128 13.13 5.73 -8.74
C PRO A 128 14.64 5.66 -9.06
N PRO A 129 15.45 6.64 -8.63
CA PRO A 129 16.88 6.64 -8.88
C PRO A 129 17.56 5.53 -8.07
N PHE A 130 18.65 4.97 -8.61
CA PHE A 130 19.44 3.93 -7.96
C PHE A 130 20.95 4.21 -8.09
N PRO A 131 21.76 3.85 -7.08
CA PRO A 131 23.21 4.07 -7.12
C PRO A 131 23.91 3.12 -8.10
N PRO A 132 25.11 3.48 -8.61
CA PRO A 132 25.93 2.57 -9.38
C PRO A 132 26.42 1.40 -8.54
N ASP A 133 26.43 0.21 -9.14
CA ASP A 133 27.16 -0.93 -8.58
C ASP A 133 28.69 -0.72 -8.70
N ALA A 134 29.45 -1.24 -7.73
CA ALA A 134 30.90 -1.06 -7.67
C ALA A 134 31.64 -1.63 -8.89
N ALA A 135 31.08 -2.65 -9.56
CA ALA A 135 31.65 -3.25 -10.76
C ALA A 135 31.11 -2.63 -12.07
N CYS A 136 30.22 -1.63 -12.00
CA CYS A 136 29.60 -1.04 -13.19
C CYS A 136 30.50 0.04 -13.81
N SER A 137 31.08 -0.24 -14.97
CA SER A 137 31.86 0.75 -15.73
C SER A 137 31.02 1.77 -16.52
N SER A 138 29.74 1.46 -16.76
CA SER A 138 28.87 2.19 -17.68
C SER A 138 27.50 2.50 -17.07
N HIS A 139 27.47 3.03 -15.85
CA HIS A 139 26.22 3.26 -15.12
C HIS A 139 25.22 4.15 -15.87
N ALA A 140 25.69 5.15 -16.61
CA ALA A 140 24.81 6.00 -17.44
C ALA A 140 24.00 5.17 -18.46
N GLN A 141 24.59 4.12 -19.06
CA GLN A 141 23.87 3.22 -19.97
C GLN A 141 22.83 2.38 -19.21
N CYS A 142 23.15 1.91 -18.00
CA CYS A 142 22.19 1.21 -17.14
C CYS A 142 20.98 2.09 -16.79
N VAL A 143 21.20 3.37 -16.47
CA VAL A 143 20.13 4.33 -16.17
C VAL A 143 19.26 4.58 -17.40
N ILE A 144 19.84 4.75 -18.59
CA ILE A 144 19.09 4.91 -19.85
C ILE A 144 18.23 3.67 -20.11
N ALA A 145 18.83 2.48 -20.01
CA ALA A 145 18.11 1.22 -20.20
C ALA A 145 16.96 1.08 -19.19
N TRP A 146 17.23 1.32 -17.91
CA TRP A 146 16.22 1.28 -16.85
C TRP A 146 15.06 2.23 -17.11
N ASN A 147 15.32 3.50 -17.44
CA ASN A 147 14.27 4.48 -17.73
C ASN A 147 13.43 4.08 -18.95
N ALA A 148 14.05 3.50 -19.98
CA ALA A 148 13.30 2.99 -21.14
C ALA A 148 12.38 1.82 -20.77
N ARG A 149 12.85 0.89 -19.93
CA ARG A 149 12.03 -0.24 -19.44
C ARG A 149 10.93 0.23 -18.49
N TRP A 150 11.24 1.16 -17.61
CA TRP A 150 10.30 1.79 -16.70
C TRP A 150 9.13 2.43 -17.46
N ALA A 151 9.42 3.28 -18.45
CA ALA A 151 8.39 3.93 -19.27
C ALA A 151 7.49 2.92 -20.01
N LEU A 152 8.06 1.79 -20.47
CA LEU A 152 7.27 0.73 -21.09
C LEU A 152 6.35 0.02 -20.09
N GLU A 153 6.85 -0.32 -18.91
CA GLU A 153 6.06 -1.02 -17.89
C GLU A 153 5.02 -0.10 -17.23
N THR A 154 5.29 1.19 -17.02
CA THR A 154 4.27 2.14 -16.52
C THR A 154 3.07 2.24 -17.46
N ALA A 155 3.30 2.25 -18.78
CA ALA A 155 2.24 2.23 -19.77
C ALA A 155 1.37 0.96 -19.68
N ARG A 156 1.97 -0.20 -19.43
CA ARG A 156 1.26 -1.48 -19.24
C ARG A 156 0.47 -1.53 -17.95
N VAL A 157 1.03 -1.01 -16.87
CA VAL A 157 0.41 -1.01 -15.53
C VAL A 157 -0.83 -0.12 -15.46
N ASN A 158 -0.88 0.92 -16.29
CA ASN A 158 -2.04 1.81 -16.37
C ASN A 158 -3.35 1.11 -16.71
N THR A 159 -3.32 -0.02 -17.39
CA THR A 159 -4.53 -0.78 -17.76
C THR A 159 -4.89 -1.88 -16.76
N ALA A 160 -3.94 -2.28 -15.89
CA ALA A 160 -4.12 -3.42 -14.99
C ALA A 160 -4.70 -3.05 -13.61
N PHE A 161 -4.51 -1.80 -13.16
CA PHE A 161 -4.89 -1.35 -11.82
C PHE A 161 -5.58 0.01 -11.87
N VAL A 162 -6.32 0.38 -10.82
CA VAL A 162 -6.83 1.75 -10.65
C VAL A 162 -5.66 2.73 -10.43
N ALA A 163 -5.81 3.99 -10.85
CA ALA A 163 -4.69 4.95 -10.86
C ALA A 163 -4.09 5.21 -9.46
N VAL A 164 -4.93 5.17 -8.43
CA VAL A 164 -4.53 5.43 -7.03
C VAL A 164 -3.94 4.22 -6.31
N ASP A 165 -3.97 3.01 -6.89
CA ASP A 165 -3.39 1.80 -6.26
C ASP A 165 -1.86 1.73 -6.49
N VAL A 166 -1.17 2.78 -6.04
CA VAL A 166 0.27 3.00 -6.28
C VAL A 166 1.11 1.85 -5.70
N LEU A 167 0.71 1.29 -4.54
CA LEU A 167 1.47 0.23 -3.89
C LEU A 167 1.45 -1.07 -4.70
N ARG A 168 0.28 -1.48 -5.23
CA ARG A 168 0.22 -2.68 -6.08
C ARG A 168 0.85 -2.47 -7.44
N ARG A 169 0.73 -1.26 -8.00
CA ARG A 169 1.41 -0.88 -9.24
C ARG A 169 2.91 -1.05 -9.11
N LEU A 170 3.53 -0.49 -8.07
CA LEU A 170 4.96 -0.64 -7.81
C LEU A 170 5.38 -2.10 -7.57
N LEU A 171 4.61 -2.87 -6.78
CA LEU A 171 4.89 -4.29 -6.57
C LEU A 171 4.80 -5.10 -7.87
N PHE A 172 3.83 -4.78 -8.74
CA PHE A 172 3.70 -5.43 -10.04
C PHE A 172 4.89 -5.09 -10.95
N MET A 173 5.29 -3.81 -11.00
CA MET A 173 6.46 -3.37 -11.77
C MET A 173 7.75 -4.05 -11.29
N GLU A 174 7.98 -4.12 -9.98
CA GLU A 174 9.11 -4.80 -9.36
C GLU A 174 9.22 -6.25 -9.88
N ARG A 175 8.15 -7.03 -9.77
CA ARG A 175 8.10 -8.44 -10.23
C ARG A 175 8.27 -8.60 -11.74
N ARG A 176 7.76 -7.65 -12.52
CA ARG A 176 7.85 -7.67 -13.99
C ARG A 176 9.26 -7.39 -14.47
N LEU A 177 9.91 -6.38 -13.88
CA LEU A 177 11.27 -5.96 -14.21
C LEU A 177 12.31 -6.98 -13.72
N GLU A 178 12.04 -7.67 -12.61
CA GLU A 178 12.90 -8.75 -12.11
C GLU A 178 13.13 -9.87 -13.15
N VAL A 179 12.11 -10.19 -13.94
CA VAL A 179 12.17 -11.25 -14.97
C VAL A 179 12.32 -10.69 -16.39
N ASP A 180 12.65 -9.40 -16.54
CA ASP A 180 12.80 -8.75 -17.84
C ASP A 180 14.18 -9.04 -18.46
N ALA A 181 14.20 -9.94 -19.45
CA ALA A 181 15.41 -10.33 -20.16
C ALA A 181 16.13 -9.15 -20.83
N VAL A 182 15.39 -8.16 -21.37
CA VAL A 182 16.00 -7.01 -22.04
C VAL A 182 16.73 -6.12 -21.03
N ALA A 183 16.12 -5.93 -19.86
CA ALA A 183 16.77 -5.22 -18.76
C ALA A 183 18.04 -5.96 -18.28
N ALA A 184 17.95 -7.30 -18.15
CA ALA A 184 19.08 -8.14 -17.75
C ALA A 184 20.25 -8.09 -18.77
N ASP A 185 19.96 -7.98 -20.06
CA ASP A 185 20.98 -7.89 -21.12
C ASP A 185 21.63 -6.49 -21.18
N CYS A 186 20.90 -5.44 -20.78
CA CYS A 186 21.34 -4.05 -20.90
C CYS A 186 21.94 -3.47 -19.61
N MET A 187 21.82 -4.17 -18.49
CA MET A 187 22.26 -3.70 -17.17
C MET A 187 23.16 -4.75 -16.50
N THR A 188 24.11 -4.30 -15.68
CA THR A 188 24.82 -5.23 -14.81
C THR A 188 23.87 -5.78 -13.73
N ALA A 189 24.11 -7.00 -13.26
CA ALA A 189 23.30 -7.62 -12.21
C ALA A 189 23.21 -6.74 -10.93
N GLY A 190 24.31 -6.08 -10.56
CA GLY A 190 24.34 -5.17 -9.41
C GLY A 190 23.47 -3.91 -9.62
N CYS A 191 23.55 -3.26 -10.79
CA CYS A 191 22.68 -2.13 -11.12
C CYS A 191 21.20 -2.54 -11.16
N MET A 192 20.89 -3.71 -11.70
CA MET A 192 19.53 -4.25 -11.73
C MET A 192 18.98 -4.48 -10.31
N SER A 193 19.78 -5.11 -9.44
CA SER A 193 19.40 -5.32 -8.04
C SER A 193 19.18 -3.99 -7.30
N ALA A 194 20.06 -3.01 -7.50
CA ALA A 194 19.92 -1.68 -6.92
C ALA A 194 18.65 -0.95 -7.42
N ALA A 195 18.33 -1.08 -8.70
CA ALA A 195 17.13 -0.49 -9.29
C ALA A 195 15.83 -1.11 -8.75
N LEU A 196 15.76 -2.44 -8.64
CA LEU A 196 14.64 -3.14 -8.01
C LEU A 196 14.50 -2.77 -6.53
N HIS A 197 15.62 -2.66 -5.82
CA HIS A 197 15.64 -2.20 -4.44
C HIS A 197 15.13 -0.76 -4.30
N ALA A 198 15.41 0.13 -5.26
CA ALA A 198 14.87 1.49 -5.28
C ALA A 198 13.33 1.50 -5.44
N ILE A 199 12.75 0.59 -6.24
CA ILE A 199 11.28 0.42 -6.31
C ILE A 199 10.73 -0.03 -4.96
N ALA A 200 11.32 -1.06 -4.36
CA ALA A 200 10.90 -1.58 -3.06
C ALA A 200 10.98 -0.51 -1.97
N THR A 201 12.05 0.27 -1.96
CA THR A 201 12.24 1.41 -1.05
C THR A 201 11.18 2.48 -1.26
N LYS A 202 10.90 2.86 -2.51
CA LYS A 202 9.86 3.85 -2.81
C LYS A 202 8.46 3.38 -2.41
N ARG A 203 8.18 2.08 -2.59
CA ARG A 203 6.93 1.44 -2.15
C ARG A 203 6.79 1.48 -0.62
N ALA A 204 7.86 1.16 0.11
CA ALA A 204 7.89 1.27 1.57
C ALA A 204 7.70 2.72 2.03
N GLU A 205 8.41 3.68 1.41
CA GLU A 205 8.27 5.10 1.70
C GLU A 205 6.82 5.60 1.54
N ILE A 206 6.15 5.26 0.44
CA ILE A 206 4.74 5.65 0.24
C ILE A 206 3.83 4.97 1.27
N SER A 207 4.08 3.69 1.57
CA SER A 207 3.33 2.94 2.58
C SER A 207 3.43 3.57 3.97
N ASP A 208 4.66 3.89 4.41
CA ASP A 208 4.93 4.47 5.73
C ASP A 208 4.39 5.91 5.84
N ASN A 209 4.33 6.63 4.72
CA ASN A 209 3.82 7.99 4.62
C ASN A 209 2.35 8.08 4.17
N LEU A 210 1.59 6.98 4.17
CA LEU A 210 0.17 7.02 3.76
C LEU A 210 -0.63 8.08 4.54
N HIS A 211 -0.36 8.25 5.82
CA HIS A 211 -1.04 9.23 6.66
C HIS A 211 -0.94 10.66 6.11
N HIS A 212 0.19 11.05 5.52
CA HIS A 212 0.37 12.36 4.87
C HIS A 212 -0.49 12.52 3.61
N HIS A 213 -0.74 11.43 2.88
CA HIS A 213 -1.60 11.48 1.71
C HIS A 213 -3.08 11.75 2.07
N PHE A 214 -3.51 11.32 3.25
CA PHE A 214 -4.89 11.45 3.72
C PHE A 214 -5.12 12.64 4.68
N ASP A 215 -4.11 13.48 4.93
CA ASP A 215 -4.18 14.60 5.89
C ASP A 215 -4.57 14.15 7.32
N LEU A 216 -3.90 13.08 7.79
CA LEU A 216 -4.04 12.48 9.12
C LEU A 216 -2.82 12.72 10.01
#